data_AF-A0A091QZU6-F1
#
_entry.id   AF-A0A091QZU6-F1
#
_cell.length_a   1.000
_cell.length_b   1.000
_cell.length_c   1.000
_cell.angle_alpha   90.00
_cell.angle_beta   90.00
_cell.angle_gamma   90.00
#
_symmetry.space_group_name_H-M   'P 1'
#
loop_
_entity.id
_entity.type
_entity.pdbx_description
1 polymer ?
#
loop_
_entity_poly.entity_id
_entity_poly.type
_entity_poly.pdbx_seq_one_letter_code
_entity_poly.pdbx_strand_id
1 'polypeptide(L)'
;GQTDELDSYMYQTVGHRAIDLYADALDLPLYRGFIKGTSVNIGRVYTTCQEDEVEDLYHLMKLVKDKEGVEGVSVGAILSDYQRVRVEDVCRRLNLQPLAYLWRRNQEKLLKEMISSNIQAIIIKVAAFGMYSD
;
A
#
# COMPACT_ATOMS: atom_id res chain seq x y z
N GLY A 1 -18.92 5.99 -15.86
CA GLY A 1 -17.51 6.38 -16.02
C GLY A 1 -16.95 6.54 -14.65
N GLN A 2 -16.23 5.53 -14.17
CA GLN A 2 -15.59 5.56 -12.85
C GLN A 2 -14.22 6.16 -13.06
N THR A 3 -13.94 7.25 -12.35
CA THR A 3 -12.61 7.86 -12.31
C THR A 3 -11.66 6.85 -11.66
N ASP A 4 -10.86 6.16 -12.46
CA ASP A 4 -9.82 5.21 -12.00
C ASP A 4 -8.68 5.92 -11.26
N GLU A 5 -8.65 7.25 -11.25
CA GLU A 5 -7.69 8.06 -10.51
C GLU A 5 -8.35 8.66 -9.25
N LEU A 6 -8.06 8.05 -8.11
CA LEU A 6 -8.17 8.69 -6.80
C LEU A 6 -6.93 9.56 -6.58
N ASP A 7 -7.14 10.80 -6.15
CA ASP A 7 -6.07 11.66 -5.61
C ASP A 7 -5.70 11.17 -4.20
N SER A 8 -5.00 10.03 -4.14
CA SER A 8 -4.55 9.38 -2.92
C SER A 8 -3.03 9.41 -2.81
N TYR A 9 -2.53 9.87 -1.66
CA TYR A 9 -1.11 9.72 -1.30
C TYR A 9 -0.80 8.31 -0.75
N MET A 10 -1.83 7.54 -0.41
CA MET A 10 -1.69 6.26 0.26
C MET A 10 -1.65 5.09 -0.73
N TYR A 11 -2.51 5.09 -1.75
CA TYR A 11 -2.74 3.91 -2.59
C TYR A 11 -2.33 4.12 -4.04
N GLN A 12 -1.75 3.07 -4.63
CA GLN A 12 -1.56 3.00 -6.07
C GLN A 12 -2.87 2.57 -6.73
N THR A 13 -3.43 3.43 -7.57
CA THR A 13 -4.67 3.15 -8.31
C THR A 13 -4.42 2.42 -9.63
N VAL A 14 -3.24 2.62 -10.22
CA VAL A 14 -2.90 2.05 -11.52
C VAL A 14 -2.54 0.58 -11.38
N GLY A 15 -3.17 -0.26 -12.21
CA GLY A 15 -2.93 -1.70 -12.21
C GLY A 15 -3.68 -2.46 -11.10
N HIS A 16 -4.54 -1.81 -10.32
CA HIS A 16 -5.28 -2.45 -9.22
C HIS A 16 -6.18 -3.63 -9.68
N ARG A 17 -6.52 -3.70 -10.97
CA ARG A 17 -7.27 -4.82 -11.57
C ARG A 17 -6.44 -6.10 -11.70
N ALA A 18 -5.11 -6.01 -11.69
CA ALA A 18 -4.23 -7.18 -11.74
C ALA A 18 -4.08 -7.87 -10.37
N ILE A 19 -4.54 -7.26 -9.27
CA ILE A 19 -4.41 -7.80 -7.91
C ILE A 19 -5.12 -9.15 -7.78
N ASP A 20 -6.25 -9.35 -8.46
CA ASP A 20 -6.98 -10.63 -8.44
C ASP A 20 -6.09 -11.76 -8.99
N LEU A 21 -5.30 -11.49 -10.04
CA LEU A 21 -4.36 -12.47 -10.61
C LEU A 21 -3.21 -12.82 -9.66
N TYR A 22 -2.78 -11.88 -8.81
CA TYR A 22 -1.76 -12.17 -7.79
C TYR A 22 -2.30 -13.10 -6.71
N ALA A 23 -3.54 -12.89 -6.27
CA ALA A 23 -4.17 -13.77 -5.28
C ALA A 23 -4.34 -15.19 -5.83
N ASP A 24 -4.82 -15.31 -7.07
CA ASP A 24 -4.94 -16.59 -7.77
C ASP A 24 -3.58 -17.30 -7.93
N ALA A 25 -2.54 -16.56 -8.31
CA ALA A 25 -1.19 -17.11 -8.51
C ALA A 25 -0.50 -17.53 -7.20
N LEU A 26 -0.82 -16.87 -6.08
CA LEU A 26 -0.25 -17.16 -4.77
C LEU A 26 -1.09 -18.16 -3.96
N ASP A 27 -2.29 -18.49 -4.43
CA ASP A 27 -3.28 -19.30 -3.70
C ASP A 27 -3.56 -18.73 -2.29
N LEU A 28 -3.80 -17.41 -2.23
CA LEU A 28 -4.06 -16.68 -0.99
C LEU A 28 -5.41 -15.96 -1.03
N PRO A 29 -6.11 -15.84 0.11
CA PRO A 29 -7.38 -15.12 0.17
C PRO A 29 -7.19 -13.63 -0.16
N LEU A 30 -8.06 -13.09 -1.01
CA LEU A 30 -8.07 -11.68 -1.36
C LEU A 30 -9.20 -10.93 -0.68
N TYR A 31 -8.83 -9.89 0.05
CA TYR A 31 -9.76 -8.97 0.70
C TYR A 31 -9.69 -7.60 0.03
N ARG A 32 -10.85 -7.08 -0.38
CA ARG A 32 -10.97 -5.76 -1.02
C ARG A 32 -11.99 -4.92 -0.28
N GLY A 33 -11.64 -3.67 -0.03
CA GLY A 33 -12.53 -2.65 0.53
C GLY A 33 -12.57 -1.43 -0.39
N PHE A 34 -13.73 -0.79 -0.49
CA PHE A 34 -13.84 0.49 -1.17
C PHE A 34 -13.27 1.59 -0.30
N ILE A 35 -12.46 2.46 -0.90
CA ILE A 35 -12.04 3.72 -0.28
C ILE A 35 -13.22 4.69 -0.41
N LYS A 36 -13.71 5.19 0.72
CA LYS A 36 -14.78 6.18 0.82
C LYS A 36 -14.25 7.53 1.26
N GLY A 37 -13.23 7.51 2.12
CA GLY A 37 -12.52 8.69 2.56
C GLY A 37 -11.59 9.27 1.50
N THR A 38 -10.95 10.39 1.84
CA THR A 38 -9.93 11.05 1.02
C THR A 38 -8.66 11.29 1.84
N SER A 39 -7.59 11.77 1.23
CA SER A 39 -6.39 12.17 1.99
C SER A 39 -6.66 13.48 2.76
N VAL A 40 -7.15 13.38 4.01
CA VAL A 40 -7.52 14.54 4.84
C VAL A 40 -6.35 14.94 5.74
N ASN A 41 -5.86 14.01 6.56
CA ASN A 41 -4.70 14.23 7.41
C ASN A 41 -3.43 13.97 6.60
N ILE A 42 -2.75 15.02 6.17
CA ILE A 42 -1.48 14.95 5.43
C ILE A 42 -0.23 15.25 6.27
N GLY A 43 -0.39 15.29 7.60
CA GLY A 43 0.71 15.54 8.53
C GLY A 43 1.76 14.42 8.56
N ARG A 44 2.90 14.73 9.20
CA ARG A 44 4.00 13.77 9.45
C ARG A 44 3.61 12.67 10.42
N VAL A 45 2.75 12.99 11.38
CA VAL A 45 2.18 12.06 12.34
C VAL A 45 0.71 11.91 11.98
N TYR A 46 0.22 10.67 11.93
CA TYR A 46 -1.19 10.43 11.71
C TYR A 46 -1.96 10.55 13.02
N THR A 47 -3.10 11.23 12.95
CA THR A 47 -4.14 11.23 13.99
C THR A 47 -5.45 10.91 13.32
N THR A 48 -6.22 9.99 13.92
CA THR A 48 -7.55 9.60 13.45
C THR A 48 -8.37 10.82 13.05
N CYS A 49 -8.85 10.80 11.82
CA CYS A 49 -9.65 11.87 11.24
C CYS A 49 -10.87 11.25 10.56
N GLN A 50 -12.05 11.81 10.79
CA GLN A 50 -13.24 11.35 10.09
C GLN A 50 -13.07 11.61 8.59
N GLU A 51 -13.61 10.71 7.78
CA GLU A 51 -13.58 10.79 6.31
C GLU A 51 -12.18 10.67 5.69
N ASP A 52 -11.18 10.26 6.48
CA ASP A 52 -9.84 9.99 5.99
C ASP A 52 -9.70 8.54 5.47
N GLU A 53 -9.04 8.38 4.34
CA GLU A 53 -8.84 7.09 3.65
C GLU A 53 -8.09 6.04 4.48
N VAL A 54 -7.41 6.44 5.57
CA VAL A 54 -6.74 5.52 6.51
C VAL A 54 -7.75 4.81 7.41
N GLU A 55 -8.91 5.39 7.66
CA GLU A 55 -9.96 4.71 8.45
C GLU A 55 -10.63 3.58 7.65
N ASP A 56 -10.72 3.73 6.31
CA ASP A 56 -11.16 2.63 5.44
C ASP A 56 -10.19 1.43 5.52
N LEU A 57 -8.88 1.71 5.55
CA LEU A 57 -7.85 0.69 5.76
C LEU A 57 -7.99 0.02 7.13
N TYR A 58 -8.23 0.80 8.19
CA TYR A 58 -8.47 0.26 9.53
C TYR A 58 -9.63 -0.75 9.53
N HIS A 59 -10.75 -0.41 8.88
CA HIS A 59 -11.91 -1.30 8.82
C HIS A 59 -11.62 -2.59 8.04
N LEU A 60 -10.92 -2.50 6.90
CA LEU A 60 -10.55 -3.68 6.12
C LEU A 60 -9.55 -4.56 6.88
N MET A 61 -8.52 -3.98 7.47
CA MET A 61 -7.51 -4.72 8.25
C MET A 61 -8.12 -5.39 9.49
N LYS A 62 -9.09 -4.73 10.14
CA LYS A 62 -9.83 -5.34 11.25
C LYS A 62 -10.59 -6.58 10.79
N LEU A 63 -11.30 -6.49 9.67
CA LEU A 63 -12.02 -7.63 9.09
C LEU A 63 -11.07 -8.80 8.79
N VAL A 64 -9.91 -8.53 8.18
CA VAL A 64 -8.91 -9.56 7.87
C VAL A 64 -8.36 -10.18 9.15
N LYS A 65 -8.00 -9.37 10.15
CA LYS A 65 -7.54 -9.85 11.44
C LYS A 65 -8.55 -10.77 12.10
N ASP A 66 -9.82 -10.36 12.15
CA ASP A 66 -10.87 -11.12 12.82
C ASP A 66 -11.20 -12.44 12.09
N LYS A 67 -11.01 -12.49 10.76
CA LYS A 67 -11.25 -13.70 9.95
C LYS A 67 -10.06 -14.65 9.87
N GLU A 68 -8.86 -14.13 9.71
CA GLU A 68 -7.64 -14.91 9.42
C GLU A 68 -6.74 -15.10 10.65
N GLY A 69 -6.99 -14.36 11.73
CA GLY A 69 -6.18 -14.47 12.96
C GLY A 69 -4.74 -13.98 12.81
N VAL A 70 -4.46 -13.08 11.85
CA VAL A 70 -3.12 -12.56 11.60
C VAL A 70 -2.58 -11.71 12.76
N GLU A 71 -1.26 -11.73 12.94
CA GLU A 71 -0.56 -11.01 14.01
C GLU A 71 0.29 -9.84 13.50
N GLY A 72 0.47 -9.73 12.19
CA GLY A 72 1.34 -8.73 11.58
C GLY A 72 0.95 -8.37 10.16
N VAL A 73 1.47 -7.23 9.69
CA VAL A 73 1.14 -6.63 8.40
C VAL A 73 2.45 -6.22 7.74
N SER A 74 2.76 -6.82 6.60
CA SER A 74 3.87 -6.37 5.77
C SER A 74 3.44 -5.23 4.86
N VAL A 75 4.25 -4.18 4.80
CA VAL A 75 3.97 -2.98 4.01
C VAL A 75 5.07 -2.75 2.99
N GLY A 76 4.68 -2.49 1.74
CA GLY A 76 5.58 -2.22 0.61
C GLY A 76 6.12 -0.78 0.55
N ALA A 77 6.04 0.00 1.63
CA ALA A 77 6.53 1.37 1.64
C ALA A 77 8.07 1.38 1.57
N ILE A 78 8.62 1.97 0.51
CA ILE A 78 10.09 2.05 0.29
C ILE A 78 10.65 3.35 0.86
N LEU A 79 10.29 4.52 0.30
CA LEU A 79 10.80 5.81 0.78
C LEU A 79 9.75 6.63 1.56
N SER A 80 8.47 6.32 1.36
CA SER A 80 7.37 7.14 1.87
C SER A 80 7.18 6.98 3.38
N ASP A 81 7.54 8.01 4.13
CA ASP A 81 7.19 8.11 5.55
C ASP A 81 5.67 8.26 5.74
N TYR A 82 5.00 8.93 4.80
CA TYR A 82 3.55 9.14 4.81
C TYR A 82 2.80 7.80 4.90
N GLN A 83 3.12 6.89 3.99
CA GLN A 83 2.47 5.57 3.93
C GLN A 83 2.81 4.72 5.16
N ARG A 84 4.08 4.71 5.58
CA ARG A 84 4.52 3.92 6.73
C ARG A 84 3.79 4.33 8.00
N VAL A 85 3.77 5.63 8.34
CA VAL A 85 3.20 6.12 9.60
C VAL A 85 1.71 5.82 9.71
N ARG A 86 0.97 5.86 8.60
CA ARG A 86 -0.47 5.55 8.57
C ARG A 86 -0.74 4.07 8.79
N VAL A 87 0.02 3.19 8.13
CA VAL A 87 -0.08 1.75 8.37
C VAL A 87 0.33 1.41 9.80
N GLU A 88 1.37 2.05 10.34
CA GLU A 88 1.80 1.84 11.74
C GLU A 88 0.73 2.27 12.74
N ASP A 89 0.03 3.38 12.51
CA ASP A 89 -1.07 3.79 13.39
C ASP A 89 -2.21 2.77 13.40
N VAL A 90 -2.62 2.30 12.21
CA VAL A 90 -3.65 1.28 12.07
C VAL A 90 -3.22 -0.02 12.77
N CYS A 91 -1.98 -0.47 12.54
CA CYS A 91 -1.42 -1.66 13.18
C CYS A 91 -1.41 -1.52 14.70
N ARG A 92 -0.97 -0.38 15.23
CA ARG A 92 -0.97 -0.08 16.67
C ARG A 92 -2.36 -0.18 17.27
N ARG A 93 -3.38 0.40 16.61
CA ARG A 93 -4.79 0.36 17.07
C ARG A 93 -5.37 -1.06 17.04
N LEU A 94 -4.94 -1.88 16.09
CA LEU A 94 -5.38 -3.27 15.95
C LEU A 94 -4.50 -4.27 16.69
N ASN A 95 -3.45 -3.83 17.40
CA ASN A 95 -2.44 -4.70 18.02
C ASN A 95 -1.85 -5.72 17.01
N LEU A 96 -1.45 -5.21 15.84
CA LEU A 96 -0.74 -5.94 14.79
C LEU A 96 0.71 -5.44 14.74
N GLN A 97 1.65 -6.31 14.39
CA GLN A 97 3.05 -5.96 14.17
C GLN A 97 3.25 -5.40 12.75
N PRO A 98 3.62 -4.11 12.58
CA PRO A 98 3.98 -3.59 11.26
C PRO A 98 5.37 -4.11 10.85
N LEU A 99 5.50 -4.56 9.61
CA LEU A 99 6.72 -5.10 9.01
C LEU A 99 7.09 -4.31 7.75
N ALA A 100 7.81 -3.20 7.95
CA ALA A 100 8.24 -2.27 6.89
C ALA A 100 9.69 -2.55 6.42
N TYR A 101 9.97 -3.78 5.99
CA TYR A 101 11.35 -4.23 5.69
C TYR A 101 12.09 -3.42 4.63
N LEU A 102 11.35 -2.81 3.69
CA LEU A 102 11.94 -2.06 2.58
C LEU A 102 12.12 -0.57 2.90
N TRP A 103 11.58 -0.11 4.04
CA TRP A 103 11.54 1.32 4.35
C TRP A 103 12.94 1.89 4.55
N ARG A 104 13.24 2.99 3.85
CA ARG A 104 14.52 3.71 3.83
C ARG A 104 15.74 2.83 3.52
N ARG A 105 15.54 1.65 2.90
CA ARG A 105 16.66 0.90 2.33
C ARG A 105 17.30 1.71 1.20
N ASN A 106 18.60 1.48 0.97
CA ASN A 106 19.29 2.07 -0.16
C ASN A 106 18.64 1.59 -1.48
N GLN A 107 18.15 2.53 -2.28
CA GLN A 107 17.33 2.25 -3.46
C GLN A 107 18.11 1.54 -4.57
N GLU A 108 19.38 1.91 -4.78
CA GLU A 108 20.25 1.25 -5.76
C GLU A 108 20.47 -0.22 -5.39
N LYS A 109 20.76 -0.49 -4.11
CA LYS A 109 20.91 -1.85 -3.61
C LYS A 109 19.61 -2.65 -3.74
N LEU A 110 18.47 -2.05 -3.38
CA LEU A 110 17.17 -2.70 -3.52
C LEU A 110 16.87 -3.06 -4.97
N LEU A 111 17.11 -2.15 -5.91
CA LEU A 111 16.93 -2.41 -7.34
C LEU A 111 17.84 -3.56 -7.82
N LYS A 112 19.12 -3.56 -7.42
CA LYS A 112 20.05 -4.67 -7.74
C LYS A 112 19.56 -6.00 -7.18
N GLU A 113 19.02 -6.02 -5.97
CA GLU A 113 18.45 -7.22 -5.35
C GLU A 113 17.20 -7.72 -6.09
N MET A 114 16.33 -6.82 -6.57
CA MET A 114 15.18 -7.17 -7.39
C MET A 114 15.62 -7.84 -8.70
N ILE A 115 16.65 -7.28 -9.35
CA ILE A 115 17.25 -7.84 -10.58
C ILE A 115 17.85 -9.22 -10.30
N SER A 116 18.67 -9.36 -9.24
CA SER A 116 19.29 -10.65 -8.89
C SER A 116 18.28 -11.72 -8.48
N SER A 117 17.10 -11.29 -8.02
CA SER A 117 15.98 -12.19 -7.68
C SER A 117 15.14 -12.59 -8.91
N ASN A 118 15.54 -12.18 -10.12
CA ASN A 118 14.85 -12.45 -11.38
C ASN A 118 13.42 -11.91 -11.45
N ILE A 119 13.11 -10.84 -10.71
CA ILE A 119 11.80 -10.18 -10.77
C ILE A 119 11.57 -9.65 -12.19
N GLN A 120 10.50 -10.13 -12.83
CA GLN A 120 10.04 -9.62 -14.12
C GLN A 120 9.16 -8.38 -13.89
N ALA A 121 9.77 -7.19 -13.93
CA ALA A 121 9.07 -5.93 -13.72
C ALA A 121 8.69 -5.27 -15.05
N ILE A 122 7.42 -4.86 -15.18
CA ILE A 122 6.89 -4.10 -16.32
C ILE A 122 6.46 -2.72 -15.81
N ILE A 123 6.96 -1.67 -16.44
CA ILE A 123 6.57 -0.29 -16.11
C ILE A 123 5.18 -0.02 -16.71
N ILE A 124 4.21 0.30 -15.85
CA ILE A 124 2.80 0.51 -16.25
C ILE A 124 2.34 1.97 -16.21
N LYS A 125 3.09 2.85 -15.52
CA LYS A 125 2.89 4.30 -15.51
C LYS A 125 4.18 4.99 -15.08
N VAL A 126 4.43 6.16 -15.64
CA VAL A 126 5.50 7.07 -15.22
C VAL A 126 4.91 8.43 -14.89
N ALA A 127 5.41 9.07 -13.85
CA ALA A 127 5.02 10.41 -13.41
C ALA A 127 6.26 11.17 -12.96
N ALA A 128 7.24 11.27 -13.86
CA ALA A 128 8.52 11.93 -13.62
C ALA A 128 8.90 12.75 -14.84
N PHE A 129 9.41 13.96 -14.60
CA PHE A 129 9.91 14.80 -15.68
C PHE A 129 11.10 14.11 -16.38
N GLY A 130 11.11 14.13 -17.71
CA GLY A 130 12.14 13.46 -18.53
C GLY A 130 11.83 12.00 -18.89
N MET A 131 10.74 11.41 -18.37
CA MET A 131 10.23 10.10 -18.79
C MET A 131 9.01 10.29 -19.67
N TYR A 132 9.24 10.57 -20.95
CA TYR A 132 8.17 10.66 -21.95
C TYR A 132 7.90 9.27 -22.52
N SER A 133 6.64 8.98 -22.85
CA SER A 133 6.33 7.94 -23.83
C SER A 133 6.74 8.49 -25.20
N ASP A 134 7.55 7.74 -25.95
CA ASP A 134 7.72 7.99 -27.38
C ASP A 134 6.36 7.93 -28.11
#